data_AF-A0A7J7HTK9-F1
#
_entry.id   AF-A0A7J7HTK9-F1
#
_cell.length_a   1.000
_cell.length_b   1.000
_cell.length_c   1.000
_cell.angle_alpha   90.00
_cell.angle_beta   90.00
_cell.angle_gamma   90.00
#
_symmetry.space_group_name_H-M   'P 1'
#
loop_
_entity.id
_entity.type
_entity.pdbx_description
1 polymer ?
#
loop_
_entity_poly.entity_id
_entity_poly.type
_entity_poly.pdbx_seq_one_letter_code
_entity_poly.pdbx_strand_id
1 'polypeptide(L)'
;MSLSLGIDGIPLYEDPIAIATFAALEKGTFVSTSAGNEGSFLESLHNGIPWVLTVAAGTIDRKFSANLTLDNGITLTGTSLYPGNSTKLKRIGNKNVVCEDKNDLLGEQVHNVKNVNVTGGIFITNNTDIELFTQSTFPAVFLNLQNRKIVLDHFKTSGDPKGTMEFQGTSLGTKPAPKVASYSSRGPSQTCPFVPKPDLMAPGSLILASCVRF
;
A
#
# COMPACT_ATOMS: atom_id res chain seq x y z
N MET A 1 9.57 19.42 16.24
CA MET A 1 8.22 19.47 15.63
C MET A 1 8.11 18.42 14.53
N SER A 2 6.96 17.79 14.36
CA SER A 2 6.70 16.78 13.32
C SER A 2 5.46 17.19 12.52
N LEU A 3 5.58 17.21 11.19
CA LEU A 3 4.53 17.63 10.26
C LEU A 3 4.35 16.58 9.16
N SER A 4 3.17 16.00 9.06
CA SER A 4 2.81 15.04 8.00
C SER A 4 1.83 15.66 7.02
N LEU A 5 2.22 16.81 6.47
CA LEU A 5 1.46 17.60 5.49
C LEU A 5 2.44 18.36 4.59
N GLY A 6 1.98 18.77 3.41
CA GLY A 6 2.77 19.45 2.39
C GLY A 6 1.88 20.24 1.44
N ILE A 7 2.44 21.23 0.75
CA ILE A 7 1.77 22.01 -0.29
C ILE A 7 2.72 22.09 -1.50
N ASP A 8 2.18 22.02 -2.71
CA ASP A 8 2.94 22.06 -3.95
C ASP A 8 2.74 23.35 -4.73
N GLY A 9 3.61 23.57 -5.71
CA GLY A 9 3.40 24.55 -6.77
C GLY A 9 3.56 26.02 -6.35
N ILE A 10 4.12 26.26 -5.15
CA ILE A 10 4.36 27.61 -4.63
C ILE A 10 5.84 27.80 -4.21
N PRO A 11 6.39 29.02 -4.36
CA PRO A 11 7.75 29.32 -3.94
C PRO A 11 7.88 29.35 -2.42
N LEU A 12 9.11 29.16 -1.89
CA LEU A 12 9.36 29.07 -0.44
C LEU A 12 8.88 30.29 0.37
N TYR A 13 8.84 31.48 -0.24
CA TYR A 13 8.40 32.71 0.42
C TYR A 13 6.87 32.88 0.45
N GLU A 14 6.12 32.00 -0.23
CA GLU A 14 4.66 31.89 -0.17
C GLU A 14 4.20 30.60 0.51
N ASP A 15 5.10 29.62 0.66
CA ASP A 15 4.80 28.37 1.35
C ASP A 15 4.67 28.59 2.88
N PRO A 16 3.45 28.45 3.45
CA PRO A 16 3.24 28.66 4.88
C PRO A 16 4.02 27.65 5.74
N ILE A 17 4.30 26.45 5.23
CA ILE A 17 5.13 25.45 5.91
C ILE A 17 6.57 25.94 5.92
N ALA A 18 7.11 26.40 4.79
CA ALA A 18 8.46 26.93 4.71
C ALA A 18 8.65 28.13 5.66
N ILE A 19 7.73 29.11 5.63
CA ILE A 19 7.78 30.30 6.48
C ILE A 19 7.71 29.93 7.97
N ALA A 20 6.73 29.09 8.36
CA ALA A 20 6.56 28.70 9.76
C ALA A 20 7.74 27.87 10.29
N THR A 21 8.27 26.97 9.46
CA THR A 21 9.42 26.14 9.84
C THR A 21 10.73 26.90 9.89
N PHE A 22 10.87 27.97 9.08
CA PHE A 22 12.00 28.89 9.19
C PHE A 22 11.98 29.62 10.54
N ALA A 23 10.82 30.16 10.95
CA ALA A 23 10.67 30.77 12.27
C ALA A 23 10.95 29.77 13.41
N ALA A 24 10.55 28.51 13.26
CA ALA A 24 10.87 27.45 14.23
C ALA A 24 12.39 27.19 14.32
N LEU A 25 13.08 27.17 13.17
CA LEU A 25 14.53 27.03 13.10
C LEU A 25 15.26 28.18 13.82
N GLU A 26 14.84 29.43 13.62
CA GLU A 26 15.41 30.60 14.30
C GLU A 26 15.28 30.54 15.82
N LYS A 27 14.33 29.75 16.33
CA LYS A 27 14.13 29.46 17.76
C LYS A 27 14.80 28.16 18.20
N GLY A 28 15.67 27.57 17.38
CA GLY A 28 16.37 26.33 17.68
C GLY A 28 15.47 25.09 17.71
N THR A 29 14.28 25.15 17.10
CA THR A 29 13.36 24.01 17.04
C THR A 29 13.58 23.22 15.75
N PHE A 30 14.02 21.96 15.90
CA PHE A 30 14.11 21.03 14.80
C PHE A 30 12.73 20.66 14.24
N VAL A 31 12.60 20.58 12.91
CA VAL A 31 11.36 20.20 12.22
C VAL A 31 11.60 19.02 11.29
N SER A 32 10.75 17.98 11.43
CA SER A 32 10.66 16.87 10.47
C SER A 32 9.36 16.96 9.69
N THR A 33 9.44 16.77 8.38
CA THR A 33 8.34 16.80 7.41
C THR A 33 8.29 15.51 6.58
N SER A 34 7.12 15.16 6.04
CA SER A 34 6.98 14.05 5.09
C SER A 34 7.38 14.46 3.67
N ALA A 35 7.99 13.56 2.90
CA ALA A 35 8.30 13.80 1.48
C ALA A 35 7.05 13.93 0.61
N GLY A 36 6.01 13.15 0.88
CA GLY A 36 4.80 13.07 0.07
C GLY A 36 4.46 11.66 -0.40
N ASN A 37 3.27 11.52 -0.96
CA ASN A 37 2.71 10.25 -1.43
C ASN A 37 2.40 10.25 -2.95
N GLU A 38 2.98 11.18 -3.71
CA GLU A 38 2.79 11.36 -5.17
C GLU A 38 3.88 10.67 -6.01
N GLY A 39 4.65 9.76 -5.39
CA GLY A 39 5.58 8.88 -6.10
C GLY A 39 4.86 7.95 -7.08
N SER A 40 5.55 7.31 -8.01
CA SER A 40 7.01 7.12 -8.07
C SER A 40 7.75 8.09 -8.99
N PHE A 41 7.04 9.03 -9.61
CA PHE A 41 7.62 9.99 -10.56
C PHE A 41 8.63 10.93 -9.88
N LEU A 42 9.62 11.38 -10.64
CA LEU A 42 10.56 12.41 -10.19
C LEU A 42 9.82 13.73 -9.92
N GLU A 43 10.44 14.60 -9.11
CA GLU A 43 9.94 15.95 -8.83
C GLU A 43 8.55 16.00 -8.17
N SER A 44 8.20 14.94 -7.43
CA SER A 44 6.89 14.76 -6.77
C SER A 44 6.89 15.10 -5.28
N LEU A 45 8.03 15.49 -4.69
CA LEU A 45 8.10 15.81 -3.26
C LEU A 45 7.56 17.20 -2.95
N HIS A 46 6.79 17.31 -1.87
CA HIS A 46 6.19 18.57 -1.42
C HIS A 46 7.17 19.41 -0.60
N ASN A 47 7.73 18.81 0.46
CA ASN A 47 8.52 19.54 1.44
C ASN A 47 10.00 19.63 1.05
N GLY A 48 10.28 20.27 -0.07
CA GLY A 48 11.64 20.51 -0.60
C GLY A 48 12.41 21.64 0.08
N ILE A 49 12.11 21.88 1.36
CA ILE A 49 12.56 23.05 2.11
C ILE A 49 13.96 22.77 2.68
N PRO A 50 14.98 23.62 2.43
CA PRO A 50 16.35 23.31 2.85
C PRO A 50 16.55 23.12 4.36
N TRP A 51 15.77 23.80 5.20
CA TRP A 51 15.95 23.83 6.65
C TRP A 51 15.09 22.83 7.44
N VAL A 52 14.34 21.95 6.77
CA VAL A 52 13.58 20.88 7.44
C VAL A 52 14.17 19.52 7.09
N LEU A 53 13.93 18.51 7.95
CA LEU A 53 14.22 17.12 7.63
C LEU A 53 13.03 16.49 6.92
N THR A 54 13.17 16.24 5.62
CA THR A 54 12.18 15.62 4.74
C THR A 54 12.38 14.10 4.69
N VAL A 55 11.37 13.36 5.14
CA VAL A 55 11.43 11.91 5.35
C VAL A 55 10.65 11.16 4.28
N ALA A 56 11.32 10.24 3.57
CA ALA A 56 10.71 9.29 2.64
C ALA A 56 10.10 8.08 3.36
N ALA A 57 9.05 7.50 2.78
CA ALA A 57 8.42 6.29 3.29
C ALA A 57 9.12 5.03 2.74
N GLY A 58 9.43 4.11 3.66
CA GLY A 58 9.97 2.79 3.36
C GLY A 58 9.11 1.67 3.93
N THR A 59 9.21 0.50 3.31
CA THR A 59 8.64 -0.75 3.82
C THR A 59 9.48 -1.32 4.96
N ILE A 60 8.85 -2.17 5.77
CA ILE A 60 9.50 -3.00 6.79
C ILE A 60 9.42 -4.47 6.38
N ASP A 61 10.06 -5.36 7.13
CA ASP A 61 10.07 -6.81 6.90
C ASP A 61 8.74 -7.51 7.29
N ARG A 62 7.68 -6.73 7.48
CA ARG A 62 6.35 -7.18 7.87
C ARG A 62 5.41 -7.23 6.67
N LYS A 63 4.66 -8.33 6.55
CA LYS A 63 3.62 -8.52 5.53
C LYS A 63 2.38 -9.18 6.10
N PHE A 64 1.21 -8.82 5.60
CA PHE A 64 -0.06 -9.46 5.95
C PHE A 64 -0.42 -10.54 4.94
N SER A 65 -0.29 -11.80 5.35
CA SER A 65 -0.39 -12.96 4.47
C SER A 65 -1.78 -13.58 4.53
N ALA A 66 -2.25 -14.07 3.39
CA ALA A 66 -3.45 -14.88 3.30
C ALA A 66 -3.21 -16.06 2.38
N ASN A 67 -3.73 -17.22 2.75
CA ASN A 67 -3.64 -18.43 1.95
C ASN A 67 -4.97 -18.69 1.24
N LEU A 68 -4.86 -19.03 -0.05
CA LEU A 68 -5.94 -19.54 -0.87
C LEU A 68 -5.69 -21.04 -1.08
N THR A 69 -6.48 -21.89 -0.43
CA THR A 69 -6.44 -23.35 -0.65
C THR A 69 -7.58 -23.74 -1.59
N LEU A 70 -7.23 -24.25 -2.76
CA LEU A 70 -8.16 -24.78 -3.75
C LEU A 70 -8.63 -26.18 -3.30
N ASP A 71 -9.80 -26.62 -3.75
CA ASP A 71 -10.35 -27.96 -3.44
C ASP A 71 -9.53 -29.13 -4.01
N ASN A 72 -8.64 -28.88 -4.97
CA ASN A 72 -7.63 -29.84 -5.41
C ASN A 72 -6.42 -29.99 -4.46
N GLY A 73 -6.44 -29.29 -3.31
CA GLY A 73 -5.39 -29.33 -2.28
C GLY A 73 -4.24 -28.35 -2.50
N ILE A 74 -4.17 -27.66 -3.64
CA ILE A 74 -3.12 -26.66 -3.89
C ILE A 74 -3.37 -25.43 -3.01
N THR A 75 -2.34 -25.00 -2.29
CA THR A 75 -2.38 -23.79 -1.46
C THR A 75 -1.47 -22.72 -2.05
N LEU A 76 -2.02 -21.52 -2.21
CA LEU A 76 -1.37 -20.36 -2.80
C LEU A 76 -1.28 -19.24 -1.75
N THR A 77 -0.08 -18.72 -1.52
CA THR A 77 0.12 -17.60 -0.59
C THR A 77 -0.02 -16.27 -1.31
N GLY A 78 -0.88 -15.41 -0.77
CA GLY A 78 -1.14 -14.05 -1.20
C GLY A 78 -1.05 -13.04 -0.05
N THR A 79 -1.55 -11.84 -0.31
CA THR A 79 -1.59 -10.72 0.64
C THR A 79 -3.04 -10.36 0.94
N SER A 80 -3.35 -10.02 2.18
CA SER A 80 -4.66 -9.49 2.59
C SER A 80 -4.58 -8.78 3.92
N LEU A 81 -5.28 -7.65 4.04
CA LEU A 81 -5.51 -6.91 5.28
C LEU A 81 -6.98 -6.97 5.72
N TYR A 82 -7.75 -7.92 5.18
CA TYR A 82 -9.15 -8.12 5.56
C TYR A 82 -9.25 -8.38 7.08
N PRO A 83 -9.98 -7.55 7.84
CA PRO A 83 -10.03 -7.64 9.31
C PRO A 83 -10.96 -8.74 9.83
N GLY A 84 -11.55 -9.54 8.92
CA GLY A 84 -12.44 -10.62 9.33
C GLY A 84 -11.73 -11.68 10.17
N ASN A 85 -12.54 -12.45 10.89
CA ASN A 85 -12.03 -13.39 11.88
C ASN A 85 -11.11 -14.43 11.21
N SER A 86 -9.80 -14.36 11.51
CA SER A 86 -8.72 -15.20 10.97
C SER A 86 -8.94 -16.70 11.18
N THR A 87 -9.81 -17.05 12.14
CA THR A 87 -10.16 -18.43 12.51
C THR A 87 -11.29 -19.04 11.67
N LYS A 88 -11.99 -18.25 10.85
CA LYS A 88 -13.11 -18.76 10.02
C LYS A 88 -12.68 -18.84 8.57
N LEU A 89 -12.39 -20.07 8.11
CA LEU A 89 -12.27 -20.40 6.70
C LEU A 89 -13.47 -19.84 5.94
N LYS A 90 -13.21 -18.88 5.04
CA LYS A 90 -14.26 -18.41 4.13
C LYS A 90 -14.30 -19.38 2.96
N ARG A 91 -15.34 -20.22 2.95
CA ARG A 91 -15.62 -21.10 1.81
C ARG A 91 -15.91 -20.25 0.58
N ILE A 92 -15.18 -20.54 -0.47
CA ILE A 92 -15.41 -20.04 -1.81
C ILE A 92 -16.62 -20.82 -2.35
N GLY A 93 -17.83 -20.25 -2.18
CA GLY A 93 -19.05 -20.75 -2.81
C GLY A 93 -19.31 -20.14 -4.20
N ASN A 94 -20.56 -20.21 -4.67
CA ASN A 94 -20.92 -19.89 -6.07
C ASN A 94 -20.87 -18.39 -6.43
N LYS A 95 -20.48 -17.49 -5.52
CA LYS A 95 -20.48 -16.03 -5.69
C LYS A 95 -19.11 -15.40 -5.43
N ASN A 96 -18.05 -15.99 -5.97
CA ASN A 96 -16.71 -15.40 -5.89
C ASN A 96 -16.29 -14.91 -7.27
N VAL A 97 -15.48 -13.86 -7.27
CA VAL A 97 -14.97 -13.26 -8.50
C VAL A 97 -13.46 -13.41 -8.52
N VAL A 98 -12.95 -13.97 -9.60
CA VAL A 98 -11.53 -13.97 -9.92
C VAL A 98 -11.28 -12.82 -10.89
N CYS A 99 -10.49 -11.85 -10.45
CA CYS A 99 -10.09 -10.69 -11.21
C CYS A 99 -8.63 -10.84 -11.61
N GLU A 100 -8.36 -10.76 -12.91
CA GLU A 100 -7.01 -10.64 -13.45
C GLU A 100 -6.78 -9.16 -13.76
N ASP A 101 -5.82 -8.55 -13.08
CA ASP A 101 -5.42 -7.18 -13.34
C ASP A 101 -4.75 -7.11 -14.73
N LYS A 102 -5.32 -6.24 -15.57
CA LYS A 102 -4.80 -5.90 -16.89
C LYS A 102 -4.79 -4.39 -16.96
N ASN A 103 -3.61 -3.81 -17.21
CA ASN A 103 -3.42 -2.37 -17.38
C ASN A 103 -3.79 -1.53 -16.14
N ASP A 104 -3.35 -1.93 -14.95
CA ASP A 104 -3.50 -1.16 -13.70
C ASP A 104 -4.95 -0.82 -13.29
N LEU A 105 -5.90 -1.68 -13.67
CA LEU A 105 -7.32 -1.53 -13.35
C LEU A 105 -7.70 -2.16 -12.00
N LEU A 106 -6.72 -2.54 -11.19
CA LEU A 106 -6.94 -3.20 -9.90
C LEU A 106 -7.90 -2.42 -8.99
N GLY A 107 -7.78 -1.10 -8.95
CA GLY A 107 -8.67 -0.25 -8.15
C GLY A 107 -10.14 -0.35 -8.59
N GLU A 108 -10.40 -0.30 -9.89
CA GLU A 108 -11.75 -0.47 -10.44
C GLU A 108 -12.30 -1.87 -10.18
N GLN A 109 -11.46 -2.91 -10.35
CA GLN A 109 -11.85 -4.29 -10.07
C GLN A 109 -12.26 -4.47 -8.61
N VAL A 110 -11.44 -3.97 -7.68
CA VAL A 110 -11.74 -4.03 -6.24
C VAL A 110 -13.01 -3.24 -5.91
N HIS A 111 -13.20 -2.06 -6.51
CA HIS A 111 -14.40 -1.26 -6.34
C HIS A 111 -15.67 -1.97 -6.85
N ASN A 112 -15.62 -2.53 -8.05
CA ASN A 112 -16.73 -3.26 -8.66
C ASN A 112 -17.10 -4.49 -7.82
N VAL A 113 -16.10 -5.27 -7.39
CA VAL A 113 -16.33 -6.44 -6.53
C VAL A 113 -16.90 -6.05 -5.18
N LYS A 114 -16.50 -4.91 -4.61
CA LYS A 114 -17.08 -4.38 -3.36
C LYS A 114 -18.58 -4.06 -3.49
N ASN A 115 -18.99 -3.55 -4.64
CA ASN A 115 -20.39 -3.16 -4.90
C ASN A 115 -21.29 -4.34 -5.26
N VAL A 116 -20.69 -5.48 -5.64
CA VAL A 116 -21.41 -6.73 -5.85
C VAL A 116 -21.42 -7.51 -4.54
N ASN A 117 -22.56 -8.07 -4.14
CA ASN A 117 -22.68 -8.87 -2.92
C ASN A 117 -22.03 -10.27 -3.10
N VAL A 118 -20.69 -10.28 -3.17
CA VAL A 118 -19.85 -11.48 -3.32
C VAL A 118 -19.45 -12.06 -1.97
N THR A 119 -19.12 -13.35 -1.95
CA THR A 119 -18.57 -14.01 -0.76
C THR A 119 -17.08 -13.68 -0.55
N GLY A 120 -16.37 -13.38 -1.64
CA GLY A 120 -14.97 -12.99 -1.64
C GLY A 120 -14.43 -12.71 -3.04
N GLY A 121 -13.25 -12.09 -3.09
CA GLY A 121 -12.54 -11.74 -4.34
C GLY A 121 -11.13 -12.31 -4.37
N ILE A 122 -10.73 -12.85 -5.51
CA ILE A 122 -9.35 -13.25 -5.78
C ILE A 122 -8.80 -12.28 -6.83
N PHE A 123 -7.79 -11.50 -6.48
CA PHE A 123 -7.17 -10.53 -7.38
C PHE A 123 -5.78 -11.03 -7.75
N ILE A 124 -5.51 -11.17 -9.04
CA ILE A 124 -4.21 -11.58 -9.56
C ILE A 124 -3.59 -10.36 -10.22
N THR A 125 -2.49 -9.85 -9.66
CA THR A 125 -1.85 -8.61 -10.11
C THR A 125 -0.33 -8.69 -10.00
N ASN A 126 0.37 -7.96 -10.87
CA ASN A 126 1.80 -7.64 -10.74
C ASN A 126 2.04 -6.27 -10.12
N ASN A 127 0.99 -5.51 -9.85
CA ASN A 127 1.10 -4.20 -9.24
C ASN A 127 1.77 -4.34 -7.86
N THR A 128 2.75 -3.49 -7.58
CA THR A 128 3.42 -3.45 -6.28
C THR A 128 2.62 -2.67 -5.24
N ASP A 129 1.68 -1.85 -5.69
CA ASP A 129 1.03 -0.79 -4.93
C ASP A 129 -0.33 -1.25 -4.45
N ILE A 130 -0.35 -2.44 -3.87
CA ILE A 130 -1.58 -3.11 -3.44
C ILE A 130 -2.00 -2.73 -2.03
N GLU A 131 -1.18 -1.97 -1.29
CA GLU A 131 -1.40 -1.66 0.13
C GLU A 131 -2.79 -1.04 0.36
N LEU A 132 -3.20 -0.08 -0.49
CA LEU A 132 -4.51 0.57 -0.41
C LEU A 132 -5.68 -0.42 -0.63
N PHE A 133 -5.49 -1.39 -1.53
CA PHE A 133 -6.54 -2.34 -1.91
C PHE A 133 -6.64 -3.53 -0.94
N THR A 134 -5.54 -3.88 -0.28
CA THR A 134 -5.51 -5.01 0.67
C THR A 134 -6.38 -4.77 1.89
N GLN A 135 -6.66 -3.52 2.26
CA GLN A 135 -7.58 -3.13 3.35
C GLN A 135 -9.06 -3.23 2.90
N SER A 136 -9.46 -4.41 2.44
CA SER A 136 -10.80 -4.66 1.94
C SER A 136 -11.83 -4.83 3.06
N THR A 137 -13.08 -4.44 2.80
CA THR A 137 -14.22 -4.68 3.71
C THR A 137 -14.86 -6.05 3.52
N PHE A 138 -14.44 -6.78 2.48
CA PHE A 138 -14.88 -8.13 2.13
C PHE A 138 -13.67 -9.07 2.05
N PRO A 139 -13.84 -10.39 2.18
CA PRO A 139 -12.75 -11.35 2.04
C PRO A 139 -12.07 -11.22 0.68
N ALA A 140 -10.81 -10.77 0.66
CA ALA A 140 -10.05 -10.58 -0.58
C ALA A 140 -8.63 -11.11 -0.42
N VAL A 141 -8.12 -11.81 -1.44
CA VAL A 141 -6.72 -12.26 -1.49
C VAL A 141 -6.08 -11.75 -2.77
N PHE A 142 -4.93 -11.09 -2.62
CA PHE A 142 -4.12 -10.57 -3.71
C PHE A 142 -2.95 -11.52 -3.99
N LEU A 143 -2.93 -12.10 -5.18
CA LEU A 143 -1.95 -13.08 -5.64
C LEU A 143 -1.05 -12.47 -6.73
N ASN A 144 0.19 -12.95 -6.79
CA ASN A 144 1.12 -12.60 -7.85
C ASN A 144 0.76 -13.32 -9.17
N LEU A 145 1.17 -12.77 -10.31
CA LEU A 145 0.98 -13.34 -11.65
C LEU A 145 1.50 -14.76 -11.81
N GLN A 146 2.48 -15.20 -11.01
CA GLN A 146 2.98 -16.58 -11.04
C GLN A 146 1.87 -17.60 -10.73
N ASN A 147 0.92 -17.24 -9.87
CA ASN A 147 -0.20 -18.09 -9.49
C ASN A 147 -1.34 -18.06 -10.50
N ARG A 148 -1.26 -17.21 -11.54
CA ARG A 148 -2.33 -16.96 -12.51
C ARG A 148 -2.82 -18.24 -13.17
N LYS A 149 -1.90 -19.01 -13.76
CA LYS A 149 -2.25 -20.20 -14.53
C LYS A 149 -2.95 -21.23 -13.64
N ILE A 150 -2.43 -21.45 -12.44
CA ILE A 150 -2.99 -22.39 -11.46
C ILE A 150 -4.43 -21.99 -11.11
N VAL A 151 -4.66 -20.71 -10.78
CA VAL A 151 -6.00 -20.23 -10.40
C VAL A 151 -6.95 -20.30 -11.60
N LEU A 152 -6.57 -19.77 -12.76
CA LEU A 152 -7.45 -19.73 -13.92
C LEU A 152 -7.78 -21.11 -14.47
N ASP A 153 -6.82 -22.04 -14.51
CA ASP A 153 -7.06 -23.41 -14.96
C ASP A 153 -8.01 -24.12 -13.99
N HIS A 154 -7.88 -23.87 -12.69
CA HIS A 154 -8.76 -24.41 -11.66
C HIS A 154 -10.22 -24.01 -11.86
N PHE A 155 -10.48 -22.71 -11.98
CA PHE A 155 -11.83 -22.17 -12.11
C PHE A 155 -12.46 -22.41 -13.50
N LYS A 156 -11.68 -22.76 -14.54
CA LYS A 156 -12.19 -23.10 -15.88
C LYS A 156 -12.50 -24.59 -16.06
N THR A 157 -11.76 -25.48 -15.38
CA THR A 157 -11.84 -26.93 -15.61
C THR A 157 -12.72 -27.65 -14.59
N SER A 158 -12.87 -27.11 -13.38
CA SER A 158 -13.75 -27.69 -12.37
C SER A 158 -15.21 -27.29 -12.62
N GLY A 159 -16.13 -28.25 -12.51
CA GLY A 159 -17.57 -28.00 -12.68
C GLY A 159 -18.22 -27.25 -11.50
N ASP A 160 -17.59 -27.26 -10.32
CA ASP A 160 -18.02 -26.53 -9.13
C ASP A 160 -16.77 -26.13 -8.32
N PRO A 161 -15.97 -25.17 -8.82
CA PRO A 161 -14.67 -24.84 -8.25
C PRO A 161 -14.84 -24.26 -6.86
N LYS A 162 -14.34 -24.98 -5.85
CA LYS A 162 -14.33 -24.54 -4.46
C LYS A 162 -12.92 -24.26 -3.99
N GLY A 163 -12.87 -23.56 -2.87
CA GLY A 163 -11.64 -23.31 -2.14
C GLY A 163 -11.94 -22.60 -0.83
N THR A 164 -10.89 -22.24 -0.13
CA THR A 164 -10.96 -21.58 1.16
C THR A 164 -9.91 -20.50 1.25
N MET A 165 -10.29 -19.36 1.85
CA MET A 165 -9.36 -18.30 2.21
C MET A 165 -9.09 -18.34 3.70
N GLU A 166 -7.81 -18.32 4.06
CA GLU A 166 -7.32 -18.23 5.42
C GLU A 166 -6.49 -16.94 5.58
N PHE A 167 -6.88 -16.08 6.52
CA PHE A 167 -6.22 -14.80 6.77
C PHE A 167 -5.23 -14.98 7.91
N GLN A 168 -3.96 -15.23 7.57
CA GLN A 168 -2.93 -15.67 8.52
C GLN A 168 -2.35 -14.52 9.36
N GLY A 169 -2.86 -13.30 9.20
CA GLY A 169 -2.38 -12.13 9.93
C GLY A 169 -0.96 -11.75 9.53
N THR A 170 -0.10 -11.52 10.51
CA THR A 170 1.21 -10.91 10.33
C THR A 170 2.32 -11.95 10.12
N SER A 171 3.09 -11.80 9.05
CA SER A 171 4.36 -12.49 8.81
C SER A 171 5.54 -11.51 8.88
N LEU A 172 6.68 -11.96 9.41
CA LEU A 172 7.91 -11.16 9.58
C LEU A 172 9.06 -11.77 8.77
N GLY A 173 10.14 -11.01 8.57
CA GLY A 173 11.34 -11.45 7.84
C GLY A 173 11.20 -11.45 6.31
N THR A 174 10.27 -10.67 5.74
CA THR A 174 10.13 -10.57 4.28
C THR A 174 11.32 -9.84 3.65
N LYS A 175 11.78 -10.32 2.49
CA LYS A 175 12.90 -9.73 1.74
C LYS A 175 12.47 -9.30 0.34
N PRO A 176 13.04 -8.21 -0.23
CA PRO A 176 13.97 -7.28 0.42
C PRO A 176 13.24 -6.32 1.38
N ALA A 177 13.87 -6.00 2.51
CA ALA A 177 13.42 -4.96 3.44
C ALA A 177 14.64 -4.26 4.06
N PRO A 178 14.65 -2.91 4.15
CA PRO A 178 13.62 -2.00 3.67
C PRO A 178 13.67 -1.81 2.14
N LYS A 179 12.53 -1.44 1.55
CA LYS A 179 12.43 -0.93 0.17
C LYS A 179 11.76 0.44 0.23
N VAL A 180 12.16 1.39 -0.61
CA VAL A 180 11.43 2.65 -0.75
C VAL A 180 9.99 2.34 -1.20
N ALA A 181 9.01 2.86 -0.48
CA ALA A 181 7.61 2.72 -0.86
C ALA A 181 7.41 3.36 -2.24
N SER A 182 6.60 2.73 -3.08
CA SER A 182 6.30 3.20 -4.44
C SER A 182 5.66 4.58 -4.45
N TYR A 183 4.69 4.79 -3.57
CA TYR A 183 4.01 6.07 -3.38
C TYR A 183 4.92 7.15 -2.78
N SER A 184 6.06 6.81 -2.17
CA SER A 184 6.93 7.83 -1.57
C SER A 184 7.42 8.79 -2.66
N SER A 185 7.08 10.07 -2.50
CA SER A 185 7.49 11.13 -3.41
C SER A 185 9.01 11.23 -3.56
N ARG A 186 9.45 11.67 -4.75
CA ARG A 186 10.86 11.67 -5.18
C ARG A 186 11.33 13.08 -5.49
N GLY A 187 12.63 13.30 -5.31
CA GLY A 187 13.28 14.52 -5.74
C GLY A 187 13.56 14.56 -7.25
N PRO A 188 14.25 15.60 -7.72
CA PRO A 188 14.66 16.78 -6.96
C PRO A 188 13.46 17.65 -6.51
N SER A 189 13.68 18.58 -5.57
CA SER A 189 12.64 19.57 -5.25
C SER A 189 12.49 20.55 -6.41
N GLN A 190 11.25 20.85 -6.81
CA GLN A 190 10.98 21.90 -7.80
C GLN A 190 11.38 23.30 -7.29
N THR A 191 11.20 23.55 -5.99
CA THR A 191 11.46 24.86 -5.37
C THR A 191 12.94 25.09 -5.05
N CYS A 192 13.68 24.02 -4.73
CA CYS A 192 15.11 24.09 -4.45
C CYS A 192 15.85 22.85 -4.98
N PRO A 193 16.11 22.76 -6.30
CA PRO A 193 16.69 21.56 -6.90
C PRO A 193 18.16 21.33 -6.51
N PHE A 194 18.85 22.37 -6.02
CA PHE A 194 20.26 22.30 -5.64
C PHE A 194 20.51 21.66 -4.27
N VAL A 195 19.47 21.55 -3.43
CA VAL A 195 19.55 20.86 -2.14
C VAL A 195 18.89 19.49 -2.30
N PRO A 196 19.65 18.38 -2.25
CA PRO A 196 19.08 17.05 -2.43
C PRO A 196 18.02 16.73 -1.38
N LYS A 197 16.86 16.27 -1.84
CA LYS A 197 15.73 15.81 -1.02
C LYS A 197 15.11 14.54 -1.65
N PRO A 198 14.48 13.65 -0.87
CA PRO A 198 14.35 13.64 0.59
C PRO A 198 15.69 13.35 1.30
N ASP A 199 15.81 13.69 2.58
CA ASP A 199 17.07 13.58 3.33
C ASP A 199 17.36 12.14 3.80
N LEU A 200 16.32 11.41 4.21
CA LEU A 200 16.43 10.02 4.65
C LEU A 200 15.13 9.24 4.40
N MET A 201 15.19 7.93 4.57
CA MET A 201 14.04 7.03 4.52
C MET A 201 13.77 6.45 5.92
N ALA A 202 12.49 6.34 6.29
CA ALA A 202 12.04 5.71 7.52
C ALA A 202 10.84 4.76 7.26
N PRO A 203 10.52 3.83 8.19
CA PRO A 203 9.31 3.01 8.12
C PRO A 203 8.05 3.87 7.96
N GLY A 204 7.33 3.70 6.86
CA GLY A 204 6.12 4.47 6.52
C GLY A 204 4.97 3.64 5.97
N SER A 205 5.23 2.42 5.49
CA SER A 205 4.18 1.53 4.99
C SER A 205 3.53 0.74 6.11
N LEU A 206 2.19 0.78 6.15
CA LEU A 206 1.34 -0.03 7.02
C LEU A 206 1.71 0.05 8.51
N ILE A 207 2.08 1.21 9.05
CA ILE A 207 2.47 1.37 10.47
C ILE A 207 1.23 1.32 11.37
N LEU A 208 1.31 0.57 12.48
CA LEU A 208 0.22 0.51 13.47
C LEU A 208 0.37 1.68 14.45
N ALA A 209 -0.70 2.46 14.61
CA ALA A 209 -0.76 3.60 15.53
C ALA A 209 -2.15 3.73 16.16
N SER A 210 -2.30 4.61 17.16
CA SER A 210 -3.59 4.93 17.76
C SER A 210 -4.51 5.68 16.79
N CYS A 211 -5.80 5.34 16.76
CA CYS A 211 -6.83 6.06 15.99
C CYS A 211 -8.08 6.24 16.86
N VAL A 212 -8.75 7.40 16.73
CA VAL A 212 -10.01 7.66 17.42
C VAL A 212 -11.15 7.05 16.60
N ARG A 213 -11.98 6.24 17.24
CA ARG A 213 -13.21 5.73 16.63
C ARG A 213 -14.33 6.74 16.88
N PHE A 214 -14.67 7.50 15.84
CA PHE A 214 -15.84 8.37 15.82
C PHE A 214 -17.10 7.58 15.46
#